data_AF-A0A2B7ZXW1-F1
#
_entry.id   AF-A0A2B7ZXW1-F1
#
_cell.length_a   1.000
_cell.length_b   1.000
_cell.length_c   1.000
_cell.angle_alpha   90.00
_cell.angle_beta   90.00
_cell.angle_gamma   90.00
#
_symmetry.space_group_name_H-M   'P 1'
#
loop_
_entity.id
_entity.type
_entity.pdbx_description
1 polymer ?
#
loop_
_entity_poly.entity_id
_entity_poly.type
_entity_poly.pdbx_seq_one_letter_code
_entity_poly.pdbx_strand_id
1 'polypeptide(L)'
;SNKLFDPMHTLTPDNFSKVDRYLSARTAFLQGVHNPILGVGPNNYALHKSRYCDLGAVLDNPPPNLTFCDANPSIHPIPNSVYFEVLAEYGFLGLFFFLLMLVKFYFMARKQKLFFISLGLLLCFFSIIAFPSFIMLFLWVYFAIPHTVKQNREKQVDQ
;
A
#
# COMPACT_ATOMS: atom_id res chain seq x y z
N SER A 1 10.73 -25.30 3.12
CA SER A 1 10.71 -23.96 2.51
C SER A 1 11.18 -22.96 3.55
N ASN A 2 12.33 -22.31 3.30
CA ASN A 2 12.94 -21.30 4.17
C ASN A 2 12.71 -19.88 3.61
N LYS A 3 11.57 -19.66 2.94
CA LYS A 3 11.16 -18.41 2.27
C LYS A 3 11.43 -17.12 3.04
N LEU A 4 11.37 -17.16 4.38
CA LEU A 4 11.67 -16.01 5.23
C LEU A 4 13.17 -15.71 5.31
N PHE A 5 13.99 -16.75 5.40
CA PHE A 5 15.45 -16.70 5.58
C PHE A 5 16.23 -16.66 4.27
N ASP A 6 15.59 -17.02 3.16
CA ASP A 6 16.21 -16.89 1.86
C ASP A 6 16.56 -15.41 1.58
N PRO A 7 17.82 -15.13 1.19
CA PRO A 7 18.26 -13.79 0.89
C PRO A 7 17.51 -13.22 -0.31
N MET A 8 17.42 -11.89 -0.40
CA MET A 8 16.75 -11.22 -1.53
C MET A 8 17.69 -11.00 -2.73
N HIS A 9 19.00 -11.17 -2.58
CA HIS A 9 19.99 -10.99 -3.66
C HIS A 9 20.07 -12.17 -4.64
N THR A 10 19.48 -13.30 -4.28
CA THR A 10 19.28 -14.45 -5.17
C THR A 10 17.80 -14.61 -5.47
N LEU A 11 17.46 -15.10 -6.67
CA LEU A 11 16.09 -15.42 -7.03
C LEU A 11 15.88 -16.93 -7.00
N THR A 12 14.96 -17.38 -6.15
CA THR A 12 14.51 -18.78 -6.04
C THR A 12 13.00 -18.86 -6.20
N PRO A 13 12.43 -20.03 -6.54
CA PRO A 13 10.98 -20.21 -6.56
C PRO A 13 10.31 -19.86 -5.22
N ASP A 14 10.99 -20.13 -4.11
CA ASP A 14 10.48 -19.88 -2.76
C ASP A 14 10.41 -18.37 -2.43
N ASN A 15 11.42 -17.59 -2.84
CA ASN A 15 11.51 -16.16 -2.51
C ASN A 15 10.96 -15.21 -3.58
N PHE A 16 10.52 -15.72 -4.75
CA PHE A 16 10.01 -14.94 -5.88
C PHE A 16 9.02 -13.83 -5.48
N SER A 17 7.99 -14.20 -4.70
CA SER A 17 6.97 -13.24 -4.24
C SER A 17 7.51 -12.18 -3.28
N LYS A 18 8.56 -12.49 -2.51
CA LYS A 18 9.23 -11.53 -1.61
C LYS A 18 10.01 -10.51 -2.43
N VAL A 19 10.77 -10.97 -3.42
CA VAL A 19 11.54 -10.12 -4.35
C VAL A 19 10.62 -9.20 -5.16
N ASP A 20 9.53 -9.72 -5.73
CA ASP A 20 8.55 -8.92 -6.50
C ASP A 20 7.92 -7.80 -5.65
N ARG A 21 7.51 -8.12 -4.41
CA ARG A 21 6.94 -7.12 -3.47
C ARG A 21 7.94 -6.04 -3.12
N TYR A 22 9.19 -6.42 -2.86
CA TYR A 22 10.26 -5.48 -2.56
C TYR A 22 10.58 -4.58 -3.76
N LEU A 23 10.73 -5.16 -4.95
CA LEU A 23 10.97 -4.42 -6.19
C LEU A 23 9.84 -3.45 -6.49
N SER A 24 8.58 -3.88 -6.36
CA SER A 24 7.42 -3.02 -6.56
C SER A 24 7.39 -1.86 -5.56
N ALA A 25 7.67 -2.11 -4.28
CA ALA A 25 7.74 -1.06 -3.26
C ALA A 25 8.89 -0.08 -3.51
N ARG A 26 10.09 -0.59 -3.83
CA ARG A 26 11.26 0.23 -4.17
C ARG A 26 10.99 1.09 -5.40
N THR A 27 10.36 0.53 -6.43
CA THR A 27 9.99 1.25 -7.66
C THR A 27 9.03 2.39 -7.34
N ALA A 28 8.00 2.14 -6.54
CA ALA A 28 7.05 3.16 -6.11
C ALA A 28 7.71 4.26 -5.27
N PHE A 29 8.60 3.88 -4.34
CA PHE A 29 9.38 4.84 -3.57
C PHE A 29 10.25 5.74 -4.47
N LEU A 30 10.98 5.16 -5.43
CA LEU A 30 11.81 5.93 -6.36
C LEU A 30 10.98 6.86 -7.26
N GLN A 31 9.82 6.40 -7.73
CA GLN A 31 8.89 7.26 -8.47
C GLN A 31 8.49 8.49 -7.66
N GLY A 32 8.14 8.31 -6.38
CA GLY A 32 7.79 9.42 -5.50
C GLY A 32 8.97 10.31 -5.12
N VAL A 33 10.15 9.76 -4.85
CA VAL A 33 11.34 10.56 -4.52
C VAL A 33 11.82 11.39 -5.71
N HIS A 34 11.76 10.85 -6.93
CA HIS A 34 12.12 11.60 -8.14
C HIS A 34 11.02 12.57 -8.58
N ASN A 35 9.77 12.39 -8.14
CA ASN A 35 8.64 13.28 -8.42
C ASN A 35 7.95 13.72 -7.10
N PRO A 36 8.65 14.47 -6.23
CA PRO A 36 8.26 14.62 -4.83
C PRO A 36 6.98 15.42 -4.60
N ILE A 37 6.59 16.30 -5.53
CA ILE A 37 5.44 17.18 -5.33
C ILE A 37 4.15 16.50 -5.76
N LEU A 38 4.09 16.02 -7.02
CA LEU A 38 2.86 15.52 -7.64
C LEU A 38 2.94 14.04 -8.03
N GLY A 39 4.05 13.35 -7.76
CA GLY A 39 4.25 11.99 -8.23
C GLY A 39 4.28 11.90 -9.76
N VAL A 40 4.08 10.68 -10.27
CA VAL A 40 3.96 10.40 -11.71
C VAL A 40 2.54 10.60 -12.25
N GLY A 41 1.60 11.03 -11.40
CA GLY A 41 0.19 11.23 -11.70
C GLY A 41 -0.69 10.01 -11.37
N PRO A 42 -2.01 10.23 -11.25
CA PRO A 42 -2.98 9.17 -10.94
C PRO A 42 -2.94 8.02 -11.95
N ASN A 43 -2.98 6.78 -11.47
CA ASN A 43 -2.99 5.55 -12.27
C ASN A 43 -1.79 5.40 -13.23
N ASN A 44 -0.68 6.11 -12.97
CA ASN A 44 0.51 6.11 -13.82
C ASN A 44 1.67 5.30 -13.25
N TYR A 45 1.52 4.69 -12.06
CA TYR A 45 2.58 3.87 -11.46
C TYR A 45 3.06 2.75 -12.41
N ALA A 46 2.10 2.00 -12.99
CA ALA A 46 2.36 0.89 -13.90
C ALA A 46 3.09 1.32 -15.18
N LEU A 47 2.71 2.48 -15.73
CA LEU A 47 3.30 3.04 -16.96
C LEU A 47 4.75 3.45 -16.76
N HIS A 48 5.09 3.92 -15.56
CA HIS A 48 6.44 4.35 -15.22
C HIS A 48 7.28 3.24 -14.60
N LYS A 49 6.74 2.03 -14.37
CA LYS A 49 7.42 0.95 -13.64
C LYS A 49 8.80 0.62 -14.23
N SER A 50 8.89 0.45 -15.55
CA SER A 50 10.13 0.08 -16.24
C SER A 50 11.27 1.08 -16.08
N ARG A 51 10.95 2.36 -15.90
CA ARG A 51 11.96 3.42 -15.74
C ARG A 51 12.65 3.40 -14.37
N TYR A 52 11.96 2.94 -13.34
CA TYR A 52 12.44 3.00 -11.94
C TYR A 52 12.71 1.61 -11.34
N CYS A 53 12.26 0.55 -12.03
CA CYS A 53 12.53 -0.82 -11.64
C CYS A 53 13.93 -1.22 -12.11
N ASP A 54 14.77 -1.58 -11.15
CA ASP A 54 16.17 -1.94 -11.36
C ASP A 54 16.42 -3.28 -10.69
N LEU A 55 16.51 -4.33 -11.51
CA LEU A 55 16.80 -5.69 -11.05
C LEU A 55 18.23 -5.82 -10.54
N GLY A 56 19.20 -5.14 -11.16
CA GLY A 56 20.61 -5.23 -10.80
C GLY A 56 20.91 -4.59 -9.44
N ALA A 57 20.09 -3.64 -9.01
CA ALA A 57 20.16 -3.11 -7.65
C ALA A 57 19.66 -4.07 -6.56
N VAL A 58 19.00 -5.17 -6.92
CA VAL A 58 18.40 -6.11 -5.95
C VAL A 58 18.93 -7.52 -6.11
N LEU A 59 19.17 -7.99 -7.33
CA LEU A 59 19.60 -9.35 -7.66
C LEU A 59 21.02 -9.35 -8.23
N ASP A 60 21.87 -10.23 -7.73
CA ASP A 60 23.26 -10.34 -8.20
C ASP A 60 23.33 -10.89 -9.64
N ASN A 61 22.40 -11.77 -10.01
CA ASN A 61 22.33 -12.40 -11.33
C ASN A 61 20.87 -12.55 -11.80
N PRO A 62 20.23 -11.47 -12.27
CA PRO A 62 18.84 -11.51 -12.71
C PRO A 62 18.70 -12.36 -14.00
N PRO A 63 17.69 -13.24 -14.09
CA PRO A 63 17.41 -13.97 -15.33
C PRO A 63 17.08 -12.98 -16.47
N PRO A 64 17.57 -13.22 -17.70
CA PRO A 64 17.37 -12.29 -18.82
C PRO A 64 15.91 -12.12 -19.25
N ASN A 65 15.04 -13.09 -18.93
CA ASN A 65 13.62 -13.08 -19.29
C ASN A 65 12.71 -12.72 -18.09
N LEU A 66 13.26 -12.10 -17.05
CA LEU A 66 12.49 -11.75 -15.86
C LEU A 66 11.64 -10.48 -16.10
N THR A 67 10.32 -10.63 -16.11
CA THR A 67 9.38 -9.58 -16.50
C THR A 67 8.92 -8.66 -15.36
N PHE A 68 9.61 -8.69 -14.21
CA PHE A 68 9.22 -7.87 -13.05
C PHE A 68 9.20 -6.37 -13.34
N CYS A 69 10.11 -5.90 -14.19
CA CYS A 69 10.24 -4.49 -14.52
C CYS A 69 9.45 -4.09 -15.77
N ASP A 70 8.83 -5.03 -16.47
CA ASP A 70 8.16 -4.71 -17.73
C ASP A 70 6.94 -3.81 -17.46
N ALA A 71 6.91 -2.69 -18.18
CA ALA A 71 5.71 -1.87 -18.25
C ALA A 71 4.74 -2.57 -19.21
N ASN A 72 3.70 -3.16 -18.66
CA ASN A 72 2.61 -3.70 -19.46
C ASN A 72 1.36 -2.85 -19.22
N PRO A 73 0.87 -2.08 -20.20
CA PRO A 73 -0.34 -1.27 -20.00
C PRO A 73 -1.60 -2.11 -19.78
N SER A 74 -1.59 -3.39 -20.15
CA SER A 74 -2.72 -4.32 -19.96
C SER A 74 -2.72 -4.98 -18.58
N ILE A 75 -1.62 -4.89 -17.82
CA ILE A 75 -1.50 -5.42 -16.47
C ILE A 75 -1.16 -4.23 -15.59
N HIS A 76 -2.03 -3.86 -14.66
CA HIS A 76 -1.76 -2.78 -13.71
C HIS A 76 -1.14 -3.37 -12.43
N PRO A 77 0.19 -3.57 -12.36
CA PRO A 77 0.83 -3.94 -11.10
C PRO A 77 0.63 -2.79 -10.12
N ILE A 78 0.21 -3.11 -8.90
CA ILE A 78 0.04 -2.16 -7.82
C ILE A 78 1.12 -2.47 -6.78
N PRO A 79 1.82 -1.47 -6.22
CA PRO A 79 2.70 -1.73 -5.11
C PRO A 79 1.85 -2.27 -3.96
N ASN A 80 2.31 -3.32 -3.28
CA ASN A 80 1.56 -3.97 -2.19
C ASN A 80 1.43 -3.09 -0.92
N SER A 81 1.55 -1.78 -1.05
CA SER A 81 1.32 -0.80 0.00
C SER A 81 0.70 0.47 -0.58
N VAL A 82 -0.46 0.83 -0.03
CA VAL A 82 -1.21 2.06 -0.36
C VAL A 82 -0.35 3.31 -0.18
N TYR A 83 0.53 3.32 0.82
CA TYR A 83 1.39 4.48 1.09
C TYR A 83 2.41 4.70 -0.01
N PHE A 84 3.00 3.60 -0.52
CA PHE A 84 3.93 3.68 -1.63
C PHE A 84 3.22 4.03 -2.94
N GLU A 85 2.00 3.55 -3.14
CA GLU A 85 1.17 3.97 -4.28
C GLU A 85 0.86 5.47 -4.25
N VAL A 86 0.34 5.96 -3.11
CA VAL A 86 0.03 7.39 -2.94
C VAL A 86 1.30 8.24 -3.12
N LEU A 87 2.43 7.79 -2.56
CA LEU A 87 3.71 8.46 -2.74
C LEU A 87 4.17 8.48 -4.21
N ALA A 88 4.02 7.37 -4.93
CA ALA A 88 4.41 7.27 -6.33
C ALA A 88 3.54 8.15 -7.24
N GLU A 89 2.23 8.10 -7.06
CA GLU A 89 1.27 8.73 -7.97
C GLU A 89 0.97 10.20 -7.63
N TYR A 90 1.04 10.57 -6.35
CA TYR A 90 0.67 11.91 -5.88
C TYR A 90 1.79 12.62 -5.09
N GLY A 91 2.96 12.00 -4.96
CA GLY A 91 4.10 12.57 -4.25
C GLY A 91 3.89 12.70 -2.74
N PHE A 92 4.78 13.45 -2.09
CA PHE A 92 4.68 13.77 -0.68
C PHE A 92 3.47 14.65 -0.36
N LEU A 93 3.02 15.48 -1.30
CA LEU A 93 1.83 16.31 -1.11
C LEU A 93 0.58 15.43 -0.96
N GLY A 94 0.39 14.46 -1.85
CA GLY A 94 -0.72 13.51 -1.74
C GLY A 94 -0.62 12.64 -0.49
N LEU A 95 0.58 12.14 -0.17
CA LEU A 95 0.80 11.35 1.04
C LEU A 95 0.47 12.15 2.31
N PHE A 96 0.85 13.42 2.35
CA PHE A 96 0.53 14.32 3.46
C PHE A 96 -0.99 14.49 3.64
N PHE A 97 -1.73 14.77 2.57
CA PHE A 97 -3.19 14.89 2.64
C PHE A 97 -3.87 13.57 3.01
N PHE A 98 -3.36 12.44 2.51
CA PHE A 98 -3.87 11.12 2.86
C PHE A 98 -3.69 10.82 4.36
N LEU A 99 -2.51 11.10 4.92
CA LEU A 99 -2.26 10.92 6.35
C LEU A 99 -3.10 11.88 7.21
N LEU A 100 -3.25 13.14 6.80
CA LEU A 100 -4.14 14.08 7.48
C LEU A 100 -5.60 13.61 7.49
N MET A 101 -6.07 13.04 6.39
CA MET A 101 -7.41 12.45 6.31
C MET A 101 -7.56 11.32 7.33
N LEU A 102 -6.60 10.39 7.41
CA LEU A 102 -6.63 9.30 8.39
C LEU A 102 -6.64 9.82 9.84
N VAL A 103 -5.84 10.86 10.12
CA VAL A 103 -5.80 11.49 11.46
C VAL A 103 -7.14 12.13 11.81
N LYS A 104 -7.74 12.86 10.86
CA LYS A 104 -9.07 13.47 11.04
C LYS A 104 -10.14 12.40 11.31
N PHE A 105 -10.14 11.31 10.55
CA PHE A 105 -11.08 10.20 10.77
C PHE A 105 -10.86 9.51 12.11
N TYR A 106 -9.61 9.33 12.54
CA TYR A 106 -9.30 8.75 13.84
C TYR A 106 -9.87 9.59 14.97
N PHE A 107 -9.64 10.91 14.97
CA PHE A 107 -10.18 11.79 15.99
C PHE A 107 -11.71 11.88 15.96
N MET A 108 -12.31 11.84 14.77
CA MET A 108 -13.78 11.80 14.64
C MET A 108 -14.35 10.50 15.22
N ALA A 109 -13.77 9.35 14.91
CA ALA A 109 -14.19 8.06 15.45
C ALA A 109 -14.05 7.98 16.97
N ARG A 110 -12.95 8.54 17.51
CA ARG A 110 -12.72 8.65 18.96
C ARG A 110 -13.77 9.54 19.64
N LYS A 111 -14.10 10.70 19.06
CA LYS A 111 -15.15 11.60 19.59
C LYS A 111 -16.52 10.91 19.62
N GLN A 112 -16.83 10.10 18.61
CA GLN A 112 -18.08 9.33 18.55
C GLN A 112 -18.05 8.02 19.35
N LYS A 113 -16.97 7.76 20.12
CA LYS A 113 -16.76 6.54 20.92
C LYS A 113 -16.84 5.23 20.10
N LEU A 114 -16.48 5.30 18.81
CA LEU A 114 -16.49 4.15 17.89
C LEU A 114 -15.20 3.35 18.05
N PHE A 115 -15.18 2.41 19.00
CA PHE A 115 -13.97 1.66 19.35
C PHE A 115 -13.37 0.90 18.16
N PHE A 116 -14.16 0.07 17.47
CA PHE A 116 -13.67 -0.76 16.36
C PHE A 116 -13.15 0.06 15.17
N ILE A 117 -13.84 1.15 14.84
CA ILE A 117 -13.43 2.06 13.76
C ILE A 117 -12.14 2.78 14.13
N SER A 118 -12.02 3.25 15.39
CA SER A 118 -10.79 3.89 15.88
C SER A 118 -9.61 2.92 15.87
N LEU A 119 -9.83 1.65 16.24
CA LEU A 119 -8.82 0.60 16.24
C LEU A 119 -8.38 0.26 14.81
N GLY A 120 -9.31 0.12 13.87
CA GLY A 120 -8.97 -0.12 12.45
C GLY A 120 -8.14 1.01 11.84
N LEU A 121 -8.50 2.27 12.14
CA LEU A 121 -7.70 3.43 11.72
C LEU A 121 -6.32 3.46 12.37
N LEU A 122 -6.20 3.08 13.64
CA LEU A 122 -4.91 2.94 14.32
C LEU A 122 -4.03 1.89 13.63
N LEU A 123 -4.60 0.74 13.26
CA LEU A 123 -3.91 -0.32 12.52
C LEU A 123 -3.46 0.13 11.13
N CYS A 124 -4.20 1.03 10.48
CA CYS A 124 -3.75 1.65 9.23
C CYS A 124 -2.44 2.42 9.44
N PHE A 125 -2.28 3.19 10.51
CA PHE A 125 -1.00 3.88 10.78
C PHE A 125 0.16 2.90 10.97
N PHE A 126 -0.05 1.77 11.66
CA PHE A 126 0.98 0.74 11.80
C PHE A 126 1.30 0.05 10.46
N SER A 127 0.35 0.00 9.53
CA SER A 127 0.56 -0.63 8.22
C SER A 127 1.40 0.19 7.25
N ILE A 128 1.86 1.39 7.64
CA ILE A 128 2.87 2.16 6.89
C ILE A 128 4.14 1.33 6.68
N ILE A 129 4.50 0.51 7.67
CA ILE A 129 5.73 -0.31 7.67
C ILE A 129 5.43 -1.76 7.25
N ALA A 130 4.15 -2.13 7.09
CA ALA A 130 3.73 -3.50 6.83
C ALA A 130 3.38 -3.75 5.36
N PHE A 131 3.75 -4.93 4.85
CA PHE A 131 3.33 -5.41 3.54
C PHE A 131 2.56 -6.73 3.68
N PRO A 132 1.37 -6.88 3.09
CA PRO A 132 0.59 -5.89 2.33
C PRO A 132 -0.20 -4.92 3.23
N SER A 133 -0.24 -3.62 2.90
CA SER A 133 -0.94 -2.63 3.74
C SER A 133 -2.44 -2.46 3.42
N PHE A 134 -2.88 -2.86 2.22
CA PHE A 134 -4.27 -2.82 1.76
C PHE A 134 -5.24 -3.62 2.64
N ILE A 135 -4.78 -4.74 3.20
CA ILE A 135 -5.60 -5.62 4.04
C ILE A 135 -6.21 -4.85 5.22
N MET A 136 -5.50 -3.86 5.77
CA MET A 136 -5.96 -3.09 6.93
C MET A 136 -7.11 -2.14 6.58
N LEU A 137 -7.11 -1.57 5.36
CA LEU A 137 -8.24 -0.76 4.89
C LEU A 137 -9.48 -1.61 4.66
N PHE A 138 -9.32 -2.82 4.10
CA PHE A 138 -10.43 -3.76 3.96
C PHE A 138 -11.00 -4.20 5.31
N LEU A 139 -10.14 -4.57 6.26
CA LEU A 139 -10.57 -4.92 7.62
C LEU A 139 -11.29 -3.74 8.29
N TRP A 140 -10.79 -2.52 8.10
CA TRP A 140 -11.44 -1.31 8.62
C TRP A 140 -12.86 -1.14 8.07
N VAL A 141 -13.04 -1.19 6.75
CA VAL A 141 -14.37 -1.08 6.11
C VAL A 141 -15.28 -2.23 6.56
N TYR A 142 -14.75 -3.45 6.61
CA TYR A 142 -15.50 -4.64 7.01
C TYR A 142 -16.05 -4.53 8.44
N PHE A 143 -15.29 -3.99 9.39
CA PHE A 143 -15.79 -3.78 10.76
C PHE A 143 -16.65 -2.52 10.90
N ALA A 144 -16.42 -1.50 10.07
CA ALA A 144 -17.21 -0.28 10.10
C ALA A 144 -18.67 -0.51 9.70
N ILE A 145 -18.93 -1.29 8.64
CA ILE A 145 -20.28 -1.49 8.10
C ILE A 145 -21.25 -2.10 9.13
N PRO A 146 -20.97 -3.28 9.75
CA PRO A 146 -21.87 -3.88 10.72
C PRO A 146 -22.05 -2.99 11.95
N HIS A 147 -21.01 -2.28 12.37
CA HIS A 147 -21.07 -1.37 13.51
C HIS A 147 -22.04 -0.21 13.24
N THR A 148 -21.92 0.43 12.07
CA THR A 148 -22.82 1.52 11.67
C THR A 148 -24.26 1.03 11.52
N VAL A 149 -24.47 -0.17 10.96
CA VAL A 149 -25.81 -0.78 10.86
C VAL A 149 -26.42 -1.02 12.24
N LYS A 150 -25.65 -1.53 13.20
CA LYS A 150 -26.11 -1.75 14.57
C LYS A 150 -26.50 -0.44 15.26
N GLN A 151 -25.63 0.58 15.21
CA GLN A 151 -25.91 1.89 15.79
C GLN A 151 -27.15 2.57 15.20
N ASN A 152 -27.37 2.46 13.89
CA ASN A 152 -28.53 3.04 13.24
C ASN A 152 -29.83 2.34 13.66
N ARG A 153 -29.79 1.01 13.87
CA ARG A 153 -30.95 0.27 14.40
C ARG A 153 -31.29 0.68 15.84
N GLU A 154 -30.29 0.81 16.71
CA GLU A 154 -30.51 1.24 18.10
C GLU A 154 -31.16 2.63 18.16
N LYS A 155 -30.67 3.59 17.35
CA LYS A 155 -31.27 4.93 17.26
C LYS A 155 -32.71 4.98 16.71
N GLN A 156 -33.11 4.01 15.88
CA GLN A 156 -34.49 3.92 15.37
C GLN A 156 -35.46 3.31 16.37
N VAL A 157 -34.97 2.52 17.32
CA VAL A 157 -35.80 1.92 18.39
C VAL A 157 -36.05 2.92 19.52
N ASP A 158 -35.14 3.87 19.71
CA ASP A 158 -35.25 4.94 20.72
C ASP A 158 -36.06 6.17 20.25
N GLN A 159 -36.60 6.16 19.02
CA GLN A 159 -37.47 7.20 18.43
C GLN A 159 -38.92 6.72 18.33
#